data_AF-A0A0L0VRQ1-F1
#
_entry.id   AF-A0A0L0VRQ1-F1
#
_cell.length_a   1.000
_cell.length_b   1.000
_cell.length_c   1.000
_cell.angle_alpha   90.00
_cell.angle_beta   90.00
_cell.angle_gamma   90.00
#
_symmetry.space_group_name_H-M   'P 1'
#
loop_
_entity.id
_entity.type
_entity.pdbx_description
1 polymer ?
#
loop_
_entity_poly.entity_id
_entity_poly.type
_entity_poly.pdbx_seq_one_letter_code
_entity_poly.pdbx_strand_id
1 'polypeptide(L)'
;MKKKQYQTPNPNSNQLPNQRSPWNRKLPKKKAASINPRLVQKAANTKNNDGFEDVEDEEPPETTHTKPKKKEAKKQTSKSTNPKEWAPPNMNRKYKTFIDPGTIVDDQGYPLYPNGRTVFLCLPEDNITNFSLVSYTKRITSNSRANATWKVSHPKCLSTLVCNNLGCQWAGSPPTGKDGMDKFLLSGMTCPGLAEKCNSTVSHLKFQGTAIRIDYNKNLKWGLLRHKGTHEHPWPEAKKPDKISNIKLLVEVKRNPKAGAFELKLGKPTDPTAPFNSVTTIHLAYQNKDRLAYYQRKLHVEMGLVAGKEGAGVGDKFILDMFGWAA
;
A
#
# COMPACT_ATOMS: atom_id res chain seq x y z
N MET A 1 17.88 -58.13 -8.26
CA MET A 1 19.14 -57.40 -8.03
C MET A 1 19.88 -57.21 -9.35
N LYS A 2 19.89 -56.00 -9.91
CA LYS A 2 20.66 -55.66 -11.13
C LYS A 2 21.38 -54.34 -10.87
N LYS A 3 22.70 -54.39 -10.71
CA LYS A 3 23.59 -53.23 -10.54
C LYS A 3 23.73 -52.52 -11.89
N LYS A 4 23.40 -51.22 -11.96
CA LYS A 4 23.80 -50.35 -13.09
C LYS A 4 24.97 -49.48 -12.63
N GLN A 5 26.08 -49.61 -13.36
CA GLN A 5 27.30 -48.82 -13.20
C GLN A 5 27.04 -47.38 -13.66
N TYR A 6 27.57 -46.42 -12.89
CA TYR A 6 27.61 -45.01 -13.25
C TYR A 6 28.84 -44.75 -14.13
N GLN A 7 28.63 -44.18 -15.32
CA GLN A 7 29.68 -43.59 -16.14
C GLN A 7 29.73 -42.08 -15.89
N THR A 8 30.89 -41.58 -15.50
CA THR A 8 31.21 -40.15 -15.37
C THR A 8 31.69 -39.59 -16.72
N PRO A 9 31.24 -38.41 -17.18
CA PRO A 9 31.76 -37.81 -18.41
C PRO A 9 33.10 -37.07 -18.21
N ASN A 10 33.94 -37.20 -19.24
CA ASN A 10 35.29 -36.66 -19.43
C ASN A 10 35.31 -35.12 -19.64
N PRO A 11 36.22 -34.35 -19.01
CA PRO A 11 36.32 -32.91 -19.16
C PRO A 11 37.44 -32.50 -20.13
N ASN A 12 37.16 -32.39 -21.45
CA ASN A 12 37.90 -31.48 -22.33
C ASN A 12 37.35 -31.45 -23.76
N SER A 13 36.72 -30.35 -24.15
CA SER A 13 36.83 -29.82 -25.52
C SER A 13 36.38 -28.35 -25.53
N ASN A 14 37.36 -27.46 -25.38
CA ASN A 14 37.28 -26.07 -25.78
C ASN A 14 37.03 -25.97 -27.31
N GLN A 15 36.13 -25.09 -27.75
CA GLN A 15 36.45 -24.00 -28.69
C GLN A 15 35.18 -23.20 -29.10
N LEU A 16 35.27 -21.88 -28.91
CA LEU A 16 34.33 -20.84 -29.32
C LEU A 16 34.50 -20.50 -30.81
N PRO A 17 33.44 -20.01 -31.47
CA PRO A 17 33.60 -18.97 -32.49
C PRO A 17 32.81 -17.69 -32.15
N ASN A 18 33.60 -16.66 -31.81
CA ASN A 18 33.53 -15.27 -32.29
C ASN A 18 32.22 -14.80 -32.98
N GLN A 19 31.40 -14.02 -32.28
CA GLN A 19 30.34 -13.21 -32.87
C GLN A 19 30.44 -11.78 -32.31
N ARG A 20 30.71 -10.83 -33.22
CA ARG A 20 30.92 -9.40 -32.96
C ARG A 20 29.62 -8.70 -32.60
N SER A 21 29.68 -7.82 -31.60
CA SER A 21 28.59 -6.97 -31.11
C SER A 21 28.19 -5.88 -32.13
N PRO A 22 26.89 -5.63 -32.38
CA PRO A 22 26.43 -4.53 -33.22
C PRO A 22 26.05 -3.31 -32.37
N TRP A 23 27.02 -2.74 -31.64
CA TRP A 23 26.86 -1.45 -30.96
C TRP A 23 27.79 -0.41 -31.58
N ASN A 24 27.40 0.10 -32.75
CA ASN A 24 27.94 1.36 -33.27
C ASN A 24 27.01 1.95 -34.33
N ARG A 25 26.01 2.73 -33.88
CA ARG A 25 25.39 3.78 -34.70
C ARG A 25 25.21 5.05 -33.87
N LYS A 26 25.79 6.13 -34.38
CA LYS A 26 25.77 7.48 -33.84
C LYS A 26 24.33 8.03 -33.80
N LEU A 27 23.93 8.58 -32.65
CA LEU A 27 22.70 9.35 -32.48
C LEU A 27 22.88 10.80 -33.01
N PRO A 28 21.95 11.35 -33.80
CA PRO A 28 21.97 12.76 -34.15
C PRO A 28 21.45 13.64 -33.00
N LYS A 29 22.22 14.69 -32.68
CA LYS A 29 21.90 15.73 -31.70
C LYS A 29 20.66 16.52 -32.16
N LYS A 30 19.61 16.60 -31.33
CA LYS A 30 18.52 17.59 -31.49
C LYS A 30 18.50 18.57 -30.31
N LYS A 31 18.31 19.83 -30.69
CA LYS A 31 18.45 21.06 -29.91
C LYS A 31 17.32 21.20 -28.89
N ALA A 32 17.65 21.77 -27.73
CA ALA A 32 16.72 22.22 -26.72
C ALA A 32 15.90 23.42 -27.25
N ALA A 33 14.58 23.38 -27.07
CA ALA A 33 13.70 24.53 -27.24
C ALA A 33 13.06 24.86 -25.88
N SER A 34 13.32 26.10 -25.45
CA SER A 34 12.77 26.75 -24.27
C SER A 34 11.30 27.12 -24.50
N ILE A 35 10.42 26.87 -23.52
CA ILE A 35 9.04 27.39 -23.51
C ILE A 35 8.81 28.18 -22.23
N ASN A 36 8.29 29.39 -22.44
CA ASN A 36 8.09 30.50 -21.52
C ASN A 36 6.82 30.31 -20.67
N PRO A 37 6.84 30.52 -19.34
CA PRO A 37 5.71 30.24 -18.45
C PRO A 37 4.72 31.41 -18.37
N ARG A 38 3.75 31.48 -19.29
CA ARG A 38 2.59 32.38 -19.13
C ARG A 38 1.39 31.94 -19.98
N LEU A 39 0.67 30.92 -19.52
CA LEU A 39 -0.73 30.64 -19.91
C LEU A 39 -1.34 29.70 -18.86
N VAL A 40 -1.50 30.23 -17.66
CA VAL A 40 -2.46 29.74 -16.67
C VAL A 40 -3.71 30.59 -16.81
N GLN A 41 -4.86 29.97 -16.60
CA GLN A 41 -6.21 30.55 -16.41
C GLN A 41 -7.09 30.62 -17.66
N LYS A 42 -7.91 29.57 -17.84
CA LYS A 42 -9.39 29.66 -17.86
C LYS A 42 -9.98 28.33 -18.33
N ALA A 43 -10.68 27.64 -17.43
CA ALA A 43 -11.92 26.87 -17.67
C ALA A 43 -12.10 25.83 -16.55
N ALA A 44 -12.63 26.28 -15.41
CA ALA A 44 -13.13 25.38 -14.37
C ALA A 44 -14.56 25.81 -14.05
N ASN A 45 -15.53 25.27 -14.79
CA ASN A 45 -16.92 25.23 -14.35
C ASN A 45 -17.71 24.15 -15.10
N THR A 46 -17.69 22.90 -14.61
CA THR A 46 -18.84 22.00 -14.74
C THR A 46 -18.79 20.95 -13.64
N LYS A 47 -19.85 20.88 -12.84
CA LYS A 47 -20.10 19.83 -11.85
C LYS A 47 -20.65 18.61 -12.59
N ASN A 48 -20.12 17.43 -12.31
CA ASN A 48 -20.86 16.18 -12.38
C ASN A 48 -20.37 15.27 -11.25
N ASN A 49 -21.33 14.90 -10.39
CA ASN A 49 -21.21 13.86 -9.40
C ASN A 49 -21.25 12.52 -10.13
N ASP A 50 -20.23 11.69 -9.97
CA ASP A 50 -20.37 10.23 -9.96
C ASP A 50 -19.23 9.65 -9.12
N GLY A 51 -19.61 8.95 -8.05
CA GLY A 51 -18.73 8.51 -6.99
C GLY A 51 -17.86 7.33 -7.38
N PHE A 52 -16.56 7.57 -7.54
CA PHE A 52 -15.50 6.58 -7.30
C PHE A 52 -14.17 7.31 -7.14
N GLU A 53 -13.87 7.79 -5.94
CA GLU A 53 -12.54 8.37 -5.66
C GLU A 53 -11.62 7.32 -5.05
N ASP A 54 -10.81 6.74 -5.93
CA ASP A 54 -9.48 6.24 -5.63
C ASP A 54 -8.62 7.40 -5.11
N VAL A 55 -8.56 7.57 -3.79
CA VAL A 55 -7.49 8.33 -3.15
C VAL A 55 -6.32 7.37 -2.96
N GLU A 56 -5.42 7.34 -3.93
CA GLU A 56 -4.01 7.17 -3.62
C GLU A 56 -3.64 8.32 -2.66
N ASP A 57 -2.86 8.06 -1.62
CA ASP A 57 -2.29 9.10 -0.76
C ASP A 57 -1.27 9.91 -1.58
N GLU A 58 -1.74 10.64 -2.59
CA GLU A 58 -1.00 11.66 -3.32
C GLU A 58 -0.88 12.90 -2.42
N GLU A 59 0.34 13.42 -2.34
CA GLU A 59 0.73 14.51 -1.46
C GLU A 59 -0.10 15.78 -1.73
N PRO A 60 -0.74 16.41 -0.72
CA PRO A 60 -1.42 17.68 -0.93
C PRO A 60 -0.40 18.82 -1.10
N PRO A 61 -0.68 19.82 -1.97
CA PRO A 61 0.25 20.88 -2.33
C PRO A 61 0.59 21.81 -1.17
N GLU A 62 1.86 22.21 -1.12
CA GLU A 62 2.42 23.19 -0.19
C GLU A 62 1.66 24.51 -0.25
N THR A 63 1.16 24.97 0.90
CA THR A 63 0.66 26.34 1.07
C THR A 63 1.45 27.03 2.18
N THR A 64 2.36 27.91 1.77
CA THR A 64 3.09 28.82 2.64
C THR A 64 2.21 30.02 2.99
N HIS A 65 1.73 30.07 4.23
CA HIS A 65 1.18 31.30 4.80
C HIS A 65 1.92 31.70 6.07
N THR A 66 2.80 32.69 5.91
CA THR A 66 3.47 33.43 6.97
C THR A 66 2.68 34.71 7.23
N LYS A 67 2.26 34.99 8.48
CA LYS A 67 2.08 36.34 9.07
C LYS A 67 1.63 36.28 10.56
N PRO A 68 1.75 37.37 11.36
CA PRO A 68 2.64 37.41 12.51
C PRO A 68 1.95 37.40 13.89
N LYS A 69 2.78 37.22 14.92
CA LYS A 69 2.48 37.21 16.35
C LYS A 69 1.74 38.47 16.84
N LYS A 70 0.67 38.28 17.63
CA LYS A 70 0.26 39.19 18.71
C LYS A 70 0.43 38.48 20.05
N LYS A 71 1.17 39.12 20.95
CA LYS A 71 1.38 38.71 22.35
C LYS A 71 0.16 39.18 23.16
N GLU A 72 -0.48 38.27 23.88
CA GLU A 72 -1.27 38.62 25.06
C GLU A 72 -0.97 37.62 26.16
N ALA A 73 -0.64 38.16 27.32
CA ALA A 73 -0.23 37.43 28.51
C ALA A 73 -1.44 36.77 29.17
N LYS A 74 -1.37 35.46 29.43
CA LYS A 74 -2.27 34.77 30.36
C LYS A 74 -1.49 33.84 31.28
N LYS A 75 -1.47 34.25 32.55
CA LYS A 75 -1.51 33.49 33.81
C LYS A 75 -0.84 32.12 33.79
N GLN A 76 0.32 32.05 34.44
CA GLN A 76 1.02 30.82 34.80
C GLN A 76 0.09 29.93 35.64
N THR A 77 -0.52 28.96 34.98
CA THR A 77 -0.96 27.72 35.62
C THR A 77 0.16 26.72 35.33
N SER A 78 0.72 26.15 36.39
CA SER A 78 1.77 25.14 36.34
C SER A 78 1.27 23.92 35.55
N LYS A 79 1.50 23.92 34.24
CA LYS A 79 1.37 22.71 33.42
C LYS A 79 2.42 21.74 33.91
N SER A 80 1.99 20.66 34.57
CA SER A 80 2.78 19.44 34.64
C SER A 80 3.10 19.04 33.21
N THR A 81 4.34 19.27 32.79
CA THR A 81 4.82 18.83 31.49
C THR A 81 5.05 17.34 31.59
N ASN A 82 3.97 16.55 31.43
CA ASN A 82 4.12 15.15 31.13
C ASN A 82 5.09 15.04 29.93
N PRO A 83 6.25 14.38 30.09
CA PRO A 83 7.22 14.27 29.02
C PRO A 83 6.54 13.61 27.83
N LYS A 84 6.72 14.18 26.65
CA LYS A 84 6.15 13.67 25.40
C LYS A 84 6.73 12.27 25.18
N GLU A 85 5.93 11.24 25.48
CA GLU A 85 6.36 9.83 25.53
C GLU A 85 7.14 9.40 24.28
N TRP A 86 6.73 9.89 23.11
CA TRP A 86 7.48 9.71 21.87
C TRP A 86 8.16 11.00 21.41
N ALA A 87 9.43 11.12 21.77
CA ALA A 87 10.36 12.03 21.11
C ALA A 87 10.70 11.52 19.68
N PRO A 88 11.16 12.41 18.78
CA PRO A 88 11.87 12.00 17.58
C PRO A 88 12.97 10.99 17.92
N PRO A 89 13.14 9.92 17.13
CA PRO A 89 14.15 8.93 17.41
C PRO A 89 15.54 9.56 17.33
N ASN A 90 16.38 9.26 18.31
CA ASN A 90 17.80 9.57 18.23
C ASN A 90 18.51 8.32 17.72
N MET A 91 19.07 8.39 16.50
CA MET A 91 19.72 7.23 15.87
C MET A 91 20.91 6.69 16.68
N ASN A 92 21.50 7.50 17.56
CA ASN A 92 22.59 7.06 18.44
C ASN A 92 22.07 6.22 19.62
N ARG A 93 20.75 6.16 19.85
CA ARG A 93 20.15 5.27 20.85
C ARG A 93 20.00 3.87 20.27
N LYS A 94 20.35 2.87 21.09
CA LYS A 94 20.15 1.45 20.77
C LYS A 94 18.68 1.08 20.90
N TYR A 95 17.92 1.26 19.82
CA TYR A 95 16.61 0.65 19.69
C TYR A 95 16.77 -0.86 19.46
N LYS A 96 15.81 -1.65 19.93
CA LYS A 96 15.73 -3.08 19.66
C LYS A 96 14.30 -3.42 19.26
N THR A 97 14.16 -4.34 18.31
CA THR A 97 12.87 -4.91 17.95
C THR A 97 12.34 -5.72 19.13
N PHE A 98 11.07 -5.50 19.47
CA PHE A 98 10.30 -6.22 20.48
C PHE A 98 8.88 -6.39 19.94
N ILE A 99 8.47 -7.63 19.71
CA ILE A 99 7.12 -7.96 19.25
C ILE A 99 6.32 -8.43 20.45
N ASP A 100 5.24 -7.72 20.74
CA ASP A 100 4.32 -8.10 21.81
C ASP A 100 3.50 -9.33 21.39
N PRO A 101 3.19 -10.30 22.29
CA PRO A 101 2.45 -11.51 21.95
C PRO A 101 1.10 -11.28 21.25
N GLY A 102 0.44 -10.15 21.50
CA GLY A 102 -0.83 -9.81 20.85
C GLY A 102 -0.71 -9.32 19.40
N THR A 103 0.51 -9.26 18.84
CA THR A 103 0.80 -8.71 17.52
C THR A 103 0.78 -9.78 16.44
N ILE A 104 0.14 -9.49 15.31
CA ILE A 104 0.19 -10.34 14.12
C ILE A 104 1.29 -9.80 13.19
N VAL A 105 2.24 -10.66 12.86
CA VAL A 105 3.37 -10.39 11.97
C VAL A 105 3.17 -11.04 10.61
N ASP A 106 3.83 -10.50 9.58
CA ASP A 106 3.90 -11.14 8.25
C ASP A 106 5.06 -12.14 8.14
N ASP A 107 5.22 -12.72 6.95
CA ASP A 107 6.27 -13.68 6.62
C ASP A 107 7.70 -13.13 6.81
N GLN A 108 7.88 -11.81 6.88
CA GLN A 108 9.16 -11.15 7.13
C GLN A 108 9.35 -10.76 8.61
N GLY A 109 8.40 -11.13 9.48
CA GLY A 109 8.39 -10.77 10.89
C GLY A 109 7.99 -9.31 11.15
N TYR A 110 7.45 -8.60 10.14
CA TYR A 110 7.01 -7.22 10.30
C TYR A 110 5.60 -7.15 10.91
N PRO A 111 5.35 -6.28 11.91
CA PRO A 111 4.07 -6.20 12.59
C PRO A 111 3.00 -5.52 11.73
N LEU A 112 2.16 -6.31 11.04
CA LEU A 112 1.02 -5.83 10.26
C LEU A 112 -0.15 -5.37 11.15
N TYR A 113 -0.36 -6.05 12.27
CA TYR A 113 -1.33 -5.69 13.30
C TYR A 113 -0.61 -5.52 14.64
N PRO A 114 0.15 -4.42 14.81
CA PRO A 114 0.88 -4.15 16.04
C PRO A 114 -0.11 -4.04 17.21
N ASN A 115 0.26 -4.67 18.32
CA ASN A 115 -0.51 -4.64 19.55
C ASN A 115 0.43 -4.47 20.76
N GLY A 116 -0.15 -4.23 21.94
CA GLY A 116 0.58 -4.07 23.20
C GLY A 116 1.70 -3.02 23.10
N ARG A 117 2.91 -3.38 23.53
CA ARG A 117 4.10 -2.49 23.48
C ARG A 117 5.07 -2.81 22.34
N THR A 118 4.54 -3.13 21.15
CA THR A 118 5.38 -3.51 20.00
C THR A 118 6.28 -2.37 19.51
N VAL A 119 7.56 -2.68 19.31
CA VAL A 119 8.58 -1.82 18.72
C VAL A 119 9.26 -2.59 17.60
N PHE A 120 9.34 -2.01 16.41
CA PHE A 120 10.03 -2.65 15.28
C PHE A 120 11.05 -1.68 14.69
N LEU A 121 12.31 -2.11 14.69
CA LEU A 121 13.42 -1.40 14.07
C LEU A 121 13.67 -1.98 12.68
N CYS A 122 13.74 -1.10 11.68
CA CYS A 122 14.15 -1.42 10.33
C CYS A 122 15.50 -0.75 10.09
N LEU A 123 16.55 -1.54 9.93
CA LEU A 123 17.88 -1.09 9.58
C LEU A 123 18.02 -0.95 8.05
N PRO A 124 19.04 -0.21 7.56
CA PRO A 124 19.23 0.01 6.13
C PRO A 124 19.48 -1.28 5.34
N GLU A 125 20.01 -2.30 6.01
CA GLU A 125 20.31 -3.63 5.45
C GLU A 125 19.08 -4.54 5.40
N ASP A 126 18.02 -4.20 6.13
CA ASP A 126 16.82 -5.01 6.22
C ASP A 126 15.93 -4.82 4.98
N ASN A 127 15.51 -5.92 4.36
CA ASN A 127 14.62 -5.91 3.20
C ASN A 127 13.15 -6.06 3.61
N ILE A 128 12.62 -5.12 4.41
CA ILE A 128 11.23 -5.15 4.90
C ILE A 128 10.29 -4.45 3.90
N THR A 129 9.51 -5.25 3.17
CA THR A 129 8.63 -4.77 2.10
C THR A 129 7.49 -3.91 2.66
N ASN A 130 6.86 -4.39 3.73
CA ASN A 130 5.67 -3.78 4.33
C ASN A 130 5.99 -2.61 5.27
N PHE A 131 7.24 -2.16 5.36
CA PHE A 131 7.59 -1.09 6.28
C PHE A 131 6.75 0.16 6.02
N SER A 132 6.30 0.80 7.10
CA SER A 132 5.35 1.92 7.13
C SER A 132 3.88 1.61 6.85
N LEU A 133 3.53 0.35 6.59
CA LEU A 133 2.15 -0.10 6.45
C LEU A 133 1.64 -0.77 7.72
N VAL A 134 0.33 -0.74 7.91
CA VAL A 134 -0.39 -1.60 8.87
C VAL A 134 -1.68 -2.03 8.20
N SER A 135 -2.21 -3.21 8.52
CA SER A 135 -3.28 -3.81 7.72
C SER A 135 -4.70 -3.50 8.21
N TYR A 136 -4.86 -3.06 9.46
CA TYR A 136 -6.15 -2.67 10.02
C TYR A 136 -6.69 -1.34 9.45
N THR A 137 -7.99 -1.13 9.65
CA THR A 137 -8.71 0.06 9.17
C THR A 137 -8.34 1.28 10.00
N LYS A 138 -7.84 2.31 9.32
CA LYS A 138 -7.13 3.42 9.95
C LYS A 138 -7.29 4.72 9.19
N ARG A 139 -7.05 5.83 9.90
CA ARG A 139 -6.69 7.12 9.29
C ARG A 139 -5.22 7.38 9.56
N ILE A 140 -4.47 7.83 8.56
CA ILE A 140 -3.07 8.18 8.75
C ILE A 140 -2.96 9.69 8.74
N THR A 141 -2.28 10.25 9.73
CA THR A 141 -1.72 11.59 9.61
C THR A 141 -0.22 11.46 9.41
N SER A 142 0.33 12.14 8.40
CA SER A 142 1.76 12.11 8.14
C SER A 142 2.31 13.52 8.04
N ASN A 143 3.52 13.71 8.58
CA ASN A 143 4.25 14.96 8.52
C ASN A 143 5.67 14.69 8.05
N SER A 144 6.15 15.55 7.15
CA SER A 144 7.56 15.59 6.76
C SER A 144 8.34 16.50 7.69
N ARG A 145 9.56 16.12 8.07
CA ARG A 145 10.44 16.90 8.96
C ARG A 145 11.87 16.94 8.44
N ALA A 146 12.62 17.96 8.88
CA ALA A 146 14.02 18.19 8.53
C ALA A 146 14.25 18.10 7.01
N ASN A 147 13.66 19.05 6.28
CA ASN A 147 13.74 19.14 4.82
C ASN A 147 13.31 17.83 4.13
N ALA A 148 12.17 17.27 4.54
CA ALA A 148 11.60 16.02 4.02
C ALA A 148 12.46 14.75 4.17
N THR A 149 13.55 14.80 4.94
CA THR A 149 14.39 13.62 5.23
C THR A 149 13.64 12.58 6.06
N TRP A 150 12.79 13.05 6.98
CA TRP A 150 11.99 12.20 7.85
C TRP A 150 10.52 12.25 7.46
N LYS A 151 9.92 11.09 7.25
CA LYS A 151 8.46 10.90 7.20
C LYS A 151 8.00 10.35 8.55
N VAL A 152 7.12 11.07 9.23
CA VAL A 152 6.52 10.63 10.49
C VAL A 152 5.05 10.38 10.26
N SER A 153 4.60 9.14 10.43
CA SER A 153 3.21 8.73 10.25
C SER A 153 2.60 8.29 11.58
N HIS A 154 1.35 8.68 11.80
CA HIS A 154 0.55 8.29 12.95
C HIS A 154 -0.74 7.62 12.46
N PRO A 155 -0.69 6.31 12.20
CA PRO A 155 -1.91 5.56 11.98
C PRO A 155 -2.82 5.61 13.22
N LYS A 156 -4.08 5.96 13.05
CA LYS A 156 -5.11 5.89 14.11
C LYS A 156 -6.10 4.82 13.72
N CYS A 157 -6.28 3.83 14.59
CA CYS A 157 -7.29 2.79 14.38
C CYS A 157 -8.70 3.38 14.41
N LEU A 158 -9.53 2.94 13.47
CA LEU A 158 -10.94 3.33 13.39
C LEU A 158 -11.86 2.34 14.11
N SER A 159 -11.30 1.34 14.78
CA SER A 159 -12.02 0.23 15.41
C SER A 159 -12.66 -0.68 14.36
N THR A 160 -13.70 -1.44 14.71
CA THR A 160 -14.33 -2.42 13.82
C THR A 160 -15.85 -2.36 13.89
N LEU A 161 -16.49 -2.76 12.80
CA LEU A 161 -17.93 -3.01 12.76
C LEU A 161 -18.17 -4.46 13.15
N VAL A 162 -19.09 -4.71 14.08
CA VAL A 162 -19.42 -6.06 14.53
C VAL A 162 -20.90 -6.35 14.32
N CYS A 163 -21.19 -7.61 14.10
CA CYS A 163 -22.56 -8.10 14.10
C CYS A 163 -23.14 -8.10 15.52
N ASN A 164 -24.39 -7.67 15.69
CA ASN A 164 -25.07 -7.70 17.00
C ASN A 164 -25.45 -9.11 17.44
N ASN A 165 -25.51 -10.07 16.52
CA ASN A 165 -25.67 -11.49 16.86
C ASN A 165 -24.33 -12.07 17.37
N LEU A 166 -24.30 -12.51 18.63
CA LEU A 166 -23.12 -13.10 19.29
C LEU A 166 -22.58 -14.36 18.58
N GLY A 167 -23.43 -15.09 17.87
CA GLY A 167 -23.02 -16.27 17.09
C GLY A 167 -22.37 -15.93 15.74
N CYS A 168 -22.41 -14.66 15.31
CA CYS A 168 -21.85 -14.22 14.04
C CYS A 168 -20.51 -13.51 14.26
N GLN A 169 -19.44 -14.13 13.78
CA GLN A 169 -18.06 -13.62 13.93
C GLN A 169 -17.68 -12.58 12.86
N TRP A 170 -18.66 -12.01 12.15
CA TRP A 170 -18.37 -11.06 11.10
C TRP A 170 -17.79 -9.76 11.68
N ALA A 171 -16.65 -9.34 11.12
CA ALA A 171 -15.95 -8.10 11.46
C ALA A 171 -15.72 -7.25 10.20
N GLY A 172 -16.34 -6.07 10.17
CA GLY A 172 -16.31 -5.15 9.04
C GLY A 172 -15.37 -3.96 9.24
N SER A 173 -14.83 -3.47 8.12
CA SER A 173 -14.04 -2.24 8.12
C SER A 173 -14.95 -1.01 8.18
N PRO A 174 -14.80 -0.12 9.19
CA PRO A 174 -15.57 1.11 9.22
C PRO A 174 -15.23 2.06 8.06
N PRO A 175 -16.19 2.83 7.55
CA PRO A 175 -15.94 3.93 6.62
C PRO A 175 -14.81 4.87 7.06
N THR A 176 -13.89 5.19 6.15
CA THR A 176 -12.73 6.04 6.45
C THR A 176 -13.02 7.54 6.28
N GLY A 177 -14.00 7.92 5.45
CA GLY A 177 -14.39 9.31 5.22
C GLY A 177 -14.93 10.01 6.47
N LYS A 178 -14.82 11.35 6.53
CA LYS A 178 -15.16 12.15 7.72
C LYS A 178 -16.58 11.87 8.24
N ASP A 179 -17.56 11.94 7.35
CA ASP A 179 -19.00 11.77 7.68
C ASP A 179 -19.51 10.36 7.34
N GLY A 180 -18.61 9.47 6.93
CA GLY A 180 -18.97 8.12 6.45
C GLY A 180 -19.58 7.26 7.55
N MET A 181 -19.12 7.43 8.79
CA MET A 181 -19.63 6.66 9.94
C MET A 181 -21.05 7.08 10.33
N ASP A 182 -21.34 8.37 10.37
CA ASP A 182 -22.66 8.85 10.78
C ASP A 182 -23.72 8.43 9.74
N LYS A 183 -23.38 8.56 8.45
CA LYS A 183 -24.22 8.04 7.36
C LYS A 183 -24.44 6.53 7.45
N PHE A 184 -23.39 5.78 7.78
CA PHE A 184 -23.47 4.33 7.95
C PHE A 184 -24.38 3.92 9.11
N LEU A 185 -24.28 4.63 10.25
CA LEU A 185 -25.14 4.36 11.41
C LEU A 185 -26.61 4.70 11.12
N LEU A 186 -26.87 5.77 10.35
CA LEU A 186 -28.21 6.14 9.92
C LEU A 186 -28.83 5.16 8.93
N SER A 187 -28.03 4.52 8.06
CA SER A 187 -28.55 3.61 7.03
C SER A 187 -29.04 2.27 7.57
N GLY A 188 -28.73 1.91 8.83
CA GLY A 188 -29.23 0.67 9.45
C GLY A 188 -28.81 -0.60 8.72
N MET A 189 -27.51 -0.74 8.39
CA MET A 189 -27.00 -1.87 7.59
C MET A 189 -27.26 -3.23 8.26
N THR A 190 -27.73 -4.19 7.47
CA THR A 190 -27.83 -5.61 7.83
C THR A 190 -26.46 -6.29 7.73
N CYS A 191 -26.23 -7.28 8.58
CA CYS A 191 -24.97 -7.99 8.62
C CYS A 191 -24.77 -8.83 7.36
N PRO A 192 -23.67 -8.65 6.60
CA PRO A 192 -23.37 -9.49 5.45
C PRO A 192 -22.79 -10.86 5.84
N GLY A 193 -22.58 -11.10 7.15
CA GLY A 193 -22.07 -12.35 7.68
C GLY A 193 -22.93 -13.56 7.28
N LEU A 194 -22.31 -14.75 7.29
CA LEU A 194 -22.94 -16.01 6.88
C LEU A 194 -23.50 -15.97 5.44
N ALA A 195 -22.78 -15.29 4.53
CA ALA A 195 -23.20 -15.05 3.14
C ALA A 195 -24.59 -14.39 3.07
N GLU A 196 -24.73 -13.25 3.75
CA GLU A 196 -25.96 -12.43 3.80
C GLU A 196 -27.17 -13.09 4.47
N LYS A 197 -26.99 -14.25 5.10
CA LYS A 197 -28.06 -14.94 5.86
C LYS A 197 -28.25 -14.39 7.27
N CYS A 198 -27.37 -13.49 7.70
CA CYS A 198 -27.42 -12.92 9.03
C CYS A 198 -28.37 -11.71 9.07
N ASN A 199 -29.58 -11.92 9.58
CA ASN A 199 -30.62 -10.87 9.63
C ASN A 199 -30.42 -9.82 10.73
N SER A 200 -29.35 -9.90 11.52
CA SER A 200 -29.07 -8.92 12.56
C SER A 200 -28.41 -7.65 12.01
N THR A 201 -28.51 -6.58 12.78
CA THR A 201 -27.89 -5.30 12.46
C THR A 201 -26.41 -5.28 12.84
N VAL A 202 -25.69 -4.33 12.22
CA VAL A 202 -24.28 -4.06 12.48
C VAL A 202 -24.15 -2.89 13.45
N SER A 203 -23.25 -2.98 14.42
CA SER A 203 -22.87 -1.89 15.31
C SER A 203 -21.38 -1.54 15.19
N HIS A 204 -21.03 -0.32 15.59
CA HIS A 204 -19.64 0.12 15.65
C HIS A 204 -19.07 -0.14 17.03
N LEU A 205 -18.17 -1.12 17.13
CA LEU A 205 -17.40 -1.36 18.34
C LEU A 205 -16.26 -0.34 18.41
N LYS A 206 -16.54 0.83 19.00
CA LYS A 206 -15.57 1.92 19.16
C LYS A 206 -14.49 1.52 20.15
N PHE A 207 -13.25 1.63 19.72
CA PHE A 207 -12.08 1.42 20.54
C PHE A 207 -11.23 2.69 20.60
N GLN A 208 -10.74 3.03 21.79
CA GLN A 208 -9.77 4.10 22.03
C GLN A 208 -8.71 3.57 23.00
N GLY A 209 -7.50 4.12 22.94
CA GLY A 209 -6.43 3.77 23.88
C GLY A 209 -5.19 3.15 23.22
N THR A 210 -5.22 2.93 21.91
CA THR A 210 -4.00 2.61 21.16
C THR A 210 -3.42 3.84 20.48
N ALA A 211 -2.10 3.83 20.36
CA ALA A 211 -1.36 4.80 19.60
C ALA A 211 -0.28 4.07 18.83
N ILE A 212 0.03 4.59 17.65
CA ILE A 212 1.17 4.14 16.87
C ILE A 212 1.87 5.33 16.24
N ARG A 213 3.19 5.21 16.13
CA ARG A 213 4.05 6.16 15.45
C ARG A 213 5.06 5.39 14.63
N ILE A 214 5.21 5.81 13.38
CA ILE A 214 6.19 5.28 12.45
C ILE A 214 7.08 6.44 12.01
N ASP A 215 8.36 6.35 12.32
CA ASP A 215 9.38 7.30 11.86
C ASP A 215 10.21 6.61 10.78
N TYR A 216 10.30 7.19 9.59
CA TYR A 216 11.10 6.67 8.47
C TYR A 216 12.05 7.74 7.94
N ASN A 217 13.33 7.41 7.86
CA ASN A 217 14.35 8.24 7.23
C ASN A 217 14.57 7.77 5.80
N LYS A 218 14.21 8.61 4.82
CA LYS A 218 14.26 8.25 3.39
C LYS A 218 15.69 8.03 2.88
N ASN A 219 16.65 8.80 3.39
CA ASN A 219 18.04 8.81 2.93
C ASN A 219 18.81 7.61 3.47
N LEU A 220 18.65 7.35 4.78
CA LEU A 220 19.37 6.27 5.44
C LEU A 220 18.65 4.93 5.35
N LYS A 221 17.42 4.87 4.81
CA LYS A 221 16.57 3.68 4.82
C LYS A 221 16.37 3.09 6.23
N TRP A 222 16.45 3.95 7.23
CA TRP A 222 16.28 3.58 8.63
C TRP A 222 14.86 3.88 9.09
N GLY A 223 14.24 2.96 9.81
CA GLY A 223 12.85 3.08 10.23
C GLY A 223 12.60 2.58 11.64
N LEU A 224 11.65 3.21 12.35
CA LEU A 224 11.21 2.79 13.66
C LEU A 224 9.68 2.87 13.76
N LEU A 225 9.05 1.74 14.04
CA LEU A 225 7.65 1.63 14.41
C LEU A 225 7.55 1.47 15.93
N ARG A 226 6.67 2.25 16.56
CA ARG A 226 6.36 2.17 17.99
C ARG A 226 4.85 2.12 18.16
N HIS A 227 4.37 1.11 18.87
CA HIS A 227 2.98 0.92 19.24
C HIS A 227 2.83 0.96 20.76
N LYS A 228 1.65 1.40 21.21
CA LYS A 228 1.22 1.36 22.60
C LYS A 228 -0.28 1.10 22.68
N GLY A 229 -0.69 0.37 23.71
CA GLY A 229 -2.09 0.05 24.02
C GLY A 229 -2.45 -1.33 23.49
N THR A 230 -3.67 -1.78 23.78
CA THR A 230 -4.13 -3.11 23.35
C THR A 230 -5.39 -2.97 22.52
N HIS A 231 -5.44 -3.52 21.32
CA HIS A 231 -6.63 -3.61 20.50
C HIS A 231 -7.57 -4.69 21.05
N GLU A 232 -8.67 -4.27 21.68
CA GLU A 232 -9.70 -5.15 22.24
C GLU A 232 -10.92 -5.25 21.31
N HIS A 233 -10.66 -5.56 20.04
CA HIS A 233 -11.71 -5.75 19.05
C HIS A 233 -11.25 -6.76 17.99
N PRO A 234 -12.17 -7.49 17.34
CA PRO A 234 -11.79 -8.36 16.23
C PRO A 234 -11.17 -7.53 15.10
N TRP A 235 -10.23 -8.12 14.38
CA TRP A 235 -9.61 -7.48 13.23
C TRP A 235 -10.54 -7.63 12.03
N PRO A 236 -10.98 -6.52 11.41
CA PRO A 236 -11.72 -6.63 10.17
C PRO A 236 -10.79 -7.15 9.08
N GLU A 237 -11.38 -7.87 8.14
CA GLU A 237 -10.63 -8.35 6.98
C GLU A 237 -10.05 -7.18 6.18
N ALA A 238 -8.77 -7.27 5.82
CA ALA A 238 -8.09 -6.22 5.09
C ALA A 238 -8.69 -6.08 3.68
N LYS A 239 -9.26 -4.90 3.38
CA LYS A 239 -9.86 -4.65 2.05
C LYS A 239 -8.82 -4.62 0.93
N LYS A 240 -7.60 -4.15 1.24
CA LYS A 240 -6.49 -3.96 0.29
C LYS A 240 -5.38 -4.97 0.60
N PRO A 241 -4.83 -5.66 -0.42
CA PRO A 241 -3.65 -6.51 -0.23
C PRO A 241 -2.44 -5.68 0.20
N ASP A 242 -1.60 -6.27 1.04
CA ASP A 242 -0.31 -5.70 1.45
C ASP A 242 0.74 -5.83 0.31
N LYS A 243 1.92 -5.26 0.51
CA LYS A 243 2.93 -5.25 -0.56
C LYS A 243 3.49 -6.65 -0.82
N ILE A 244 3.65 -7.49 0.20
CA ILE A 244 4.14 -8.87 0.01
C ILE A 244 3.12 -9.67 -0.81
N SER A 245 1.82 -9.53 -0.52
CA SER A 245 0.76 -10.15 -1.33
C SER A 245 0.83 -9.71 -2.79
N ASN A 246 1.06 -8.41 -3.05
CA ASN A 246 1.22 -7.93 -4.43
C ASN A 246 2.48 -8.46 -5.11
N ILE A 247 3.59 -8.65 -4.39
CA ILE A 247 4.80 -9.29 -4.92
C ILE A 247 4.53 -10.77 -5.27
N LYS A 248 3.83 -11.50 -4.40
CA LYS A 248 3.41 -12.89 -4.68
C LYS A 248 2.51 -12.95 -5.92
N LEU A 249 1.56 -12.01 -6.05
CA LEU A 249 0.73 -11.90 -7.25
C LEU A 249 1.58 -11.61 -8.49
N LEU A 250 2.57 -10.72 -8.40
CA LEU A 250 3.49 -10.41 -9.50
C LEU A 250 4.25 -11.66 -9.97
N VAL A 251 4.67 -12.53 -9.05
CA VAL A 251 5.31 -13.82 -9.41
C VAL A 251 4.37 -14.70 -10.22
N GLU A 252 3.10 -14.82 -9.81
CA GLU A 252 2.11 -15.63 -10.56
C GLU A 252 1.76 -15.01 -11.93
N VAL A 253 1.61 -13.69 -12.01
CA VAL A 253 1.37 -13.00 -13.28
C VAL A 253 2.57 -13.14 -14.22
N LYS A 254 3.81 -13.10 -13.70
CA LYS A 254 5.02 -13.34 -14.51
C LYS A 254 5.07 -14.75 -15.09
N ARG A 255 4.58 -15.75 -14.38
CA ARG A 255 4.50 -17.13 -14.89
C ARG A 255 3.52 -17.27 -16.05
N ASN A 256 2.42 -16.52 -16.04
CA ASN A 256 1.45 -16.53 -17.13
C ASN A 256 0.91 -15.12 -17.44
N PRO A 257 1.68 -14.28 -18.18
CA PRO A 257 1.33 -12.87 -18.41
C PRO A 257 0.07 -12.68 -19.26
N LYS A 258 -0.31 -13.69 -20.04
CA LYS A 258 -1.49 -13.67 -20.90
C LYS A 258 -2.77 -14.07 -20.17
N ALA A 259 -2.66 -14.62 -18.95
CA ALA A 259 -3.82 -15.07 -18.20
C ALA A 259 -4.76 -13.89 -17.91
N GLY A 260 -6.06 -14.06 -18.11
CA GLY A 260 -7.03 -13.08 -17.61
C GLY A 260 -7.16 -13.15 -16.08
N ALA A 261 -7.65 -12.09 -15.45
CA ALA A 261 -7.96 -12.08 -14.01
C ALA A 261 -8.90 -13.23 -13.59
N PHE A 262 -9.85 -13.60 -14.45
CA PHE A 262 -10.74 -14.73 -14.19
C PHE A 262 -10.00 -16.08 -14.19
N GLU A 263 -9.07 -16.26 -15.12
CA GLU A 263 -8.24 -17.48 -15.20
C GLU A 263 -7.30 -17.58 -14.00
N LEU A 264 -6.69 -16.46 -13.57
CA LEU A 264 -5.86 -16.41 -12.37
C LEU A 264 -6.67 -16.76 -11.10
N LYS A 265 -7.94 -16.32 -11.05
CA LYS A 265 -8.85 -16.64 -9.94
C LYS A 265 -9.23 -18.12 -9.91
N LEU A 266 -9.58 -18.71 -11.04
CA LEU A 266 -9.91 -20.14 -11.09
C LEU A 266 -8.68 -21.03 -10.87
N GLY A 267 -7.51 -20.56 -11.29
CA GLY A 267 -6.30 -21.36 -11.36
C GLY A 267 -6.34 -22.33 -12.53
N LYS A 268 -5.19 -22.93 -12.85
CA LYS A 268 -5.10 -24.05 -13.79
C LYS A 268 -4.94 -25.34 -13.00
N PRO A 269 -5.73 -26.40 -13.28
CA PRO A 269 -5.41 -27.72 -12.75
C PRO A 269 -4.05 -28.13 -13.32
N THR A 270 -3.07 -28.27 -12.43
CA THR A 270 -1.72 -28.70 -12.82
C THR A 270 -1.65 -30.25 -12.83
N ASP A 271 -2.55 -30.90 -12.07
CA ASP A 271 -2.75 -32.35 -11.95
C ASP A 271 -4.15 -32.58 -11.33
N PRO A 272 -4.93 -33.65 -11.63
CA PRO A 272 -6.25 -33.90 -11.01
C PRO A 272 -6.18 -34.07 -9.48
N THR A 273 -5.00 -34.41 -8.97
CA THR A 273 -4.71 -34.64 -7.55
C THR A 273 -4.02 -33.46 -6.85
N ALA A 274 -3.57 -32.45 -7.60
CA ALA A 274 -2.90 -31.28 -7.01
C ALA A 274 -3.94 -30.19 -6.65
N PRO A 275 -3.78 -29.48 -5.52
CA PRO A 275 -4.64 -28.35 -5.19
C PRO A 275 -4.53 -27.26 -6.27
N PHE A 276 -5.65 -26.59 -6.57
CA PHE A 276 -5.67 -25.49 -7.53
C PHE A 276 -4.75 -24.35 -7.06
N ASN A 277 -3.73 -24.04 -7.86
CA ASN A 277 -2.92 -22.84 -7.66
C ASN A 277 -3.74 -21.62 -8.11
N SER A 278 -4.54 -21.09 -7.19
CA SER A 278 -5.34 -19.87 -7.39
C SER A 278 -4.75 -18.71 -6.61
N VAL A 279 -4.77 -17.51 -7.21
CA VAL A 279 -4.34 -16.28 -6.54
C VAL A 279 -5.22 -15.91 -5.33
N THR A 280 -6.38 -16.56 -5.17
CA THR A 280 -7.27 -16.35 -4.01
C THR A 280 -6.65 -16.82 -2.69
N THR A 281 -5.65 -17.70 -2.73
CA THR A 281 -4.90 -18.12 -1.54
C THR A 281 -3.87 -17.09 -1.09
N ILE A 282 -3.45 -16.17 -1.98
CA ILE A 282 -2.48 -15.12 -1.66
C ILE A 282 -3.12 -14.07 -0.76
N HIS A 283 -4.30 -13.58 -1.15
CA HIS A 283 -5.04 -12.58 -0.39
C HIS A 283 -6.53 -12.61 -0.78
N LEU A 284 -7.42 -12.49 0.22
CA LEU A 284 -8.87 -12.57 0.02
C LEU A 284 -9.42 -11.51 -0.94
N ALA A 285 -8.82 -10.32 -0.98
CA ALA A 285 -9.18 -9.28 -1.96
C ALA A 285 -9.12 -9.74 -3.42
N TYR A 286 -8.32 -10.77 -3.76
CA TYR A 286 -8.22 -11.33 -5.11
C TYR A 286 -9.36 -12.28 -5.48
N GLN A 287 -10.26 -12.61 -4.54
CA GLN A 287 -11.52 -13.28 -4.85
C GLN A 287 -12.45 -12.39 -5.69
N ASN A 288 -12.36 -11.07 -5.54
CA ASN A 288 -13.10 -10.14 -6.38
C ASN A 288 -12.39 -9.97 -7.73
N LYS A 289 -13.08 -10.36 -8.82
CA LYS A 289 -12.54 -10.34 -10.19
C LYS A 289 -12.08 -8.95 -10.61
N ASP A 290 -12.88 -7.92 -10.33
CA ASP A 290 -12.60 -6.56 -10.79
C ASP A 290 -11.41 -5.96 -10.04
N ARG A 291 -11.30 -6.23 -8.73
CA ARG A 291 -10.12 -5.88 -7.94
C ARG A 291 -8.87 -6.59 -8.45
N LEU A 292 -8.96 -7.89 -8.72
CA LEU A 292 -7.85 -8.64 -9.27
C LEU A 292 -7.41 -8.09 -10.64
N ALA A 293 -8.37 -7.78 -11.53
CA ALA A 293 -8.10 -7.15 -12.81
C ALA A 293 -7.46 -5.75 -12.67
N TYR A 294 -7.85 -4.98 -11.66
CA TYR A 294 -7.19 -3.72 -11.32
C TYR A 294 -5.71 -3.92 -10.96
N TYR A 295 -5.42 -4.81 -10.01
CA TYR A 295 -4.04 -5.07 -9.60
C TYR A 295 -3.21 -5.68 -10.73
N GLN A 296 -3.79 -6.60 -11.49
CA GLN A 296 -3.14 -7.17 -12.67
C GLN A 296 -2.73 -6.10 -13.69
N ARG A 297 -3.61 -5.14 -13.99
CA ARG A 297 -3.28 -4.02 -14.88
C ARG A 297 -2.11 -3.18 -14.35
N LYS A 298 -2.09 -2.89 -13.04
CA LYS A 298 -0.95 -2.19 -12.42
C LYS A 298 0.36 -2.97 -12.60
N LEU A 299 0.33 -4.27 -12.38
CA LEU A 299 1.52 -5.13 -12.55
C LEU A 299 1.96 -5.24 -14.02
N HIS A 300 1.04 -5.27 -14.98
CA HIS A 300 1.37 -5.24 -16.40
C HIS A 300 2.08 -3.95 -16.82
N VAL A 301 1.66 -2.81 -16.25
CA VAL A 301 2.34 -1.52 -16.45
C VAL A 301 3.73 -1.55 -15.81
N GLU A 302 3.85 -2.07 -14.59
CA GLU A 302 5.13 -2.19 -13.88
C GLU A 302 6.14 -3.07 -14.63
N MET A 303 5.68 -4.13 -15.30
CA MET A 303 6.51 -4.99 -16.15
C MET A 303 6.79 -4.42 -17.55
N GLY A 304 6.22 -3.26 -17.90
CA GLY A 304 6.35 -2.65 -19.23
C GLY A 304 5.64 -3.42 -20.36
N LEU A 305 4.70 -4.32 -20.03
CA LEU A 305 3.93 -5.08 -21.03
C LEU A 305 2.80 -4.24 -21.64
N VAL A 306 2.34 -3.22 -20.92
CA VAL A 306 1.30 -2.29 -21.36
C VAL A 306 1.78 -0.89 -21.03
N ALA A 307 1.63 0.05 -21.97
CA ALA A 307 1.89 1.45 -21.68
C ALA A 307 0.99 1.89 -20.51
N GLY A 308 1.58 2.57 -19.53
CA GLY A 308 0.79 3.19 -18.47
C GLY A 308 -0.28 4.09 -19.08
N LYS A 309 -1.42 4.24 -18.39
CA LYS A 309 -2.29 5.36 -18.69
C LYS A 309 -1.54 6.62 -18.31
N GLU A 310 -0.85 7.23 -19.27
CA GLU A 310 -0.52 8.65 -19.15
C GLU A 310 -1.87 9.35 -18.93
N GLY A 311 -2.06 9.91 -17.73
CA GLY A 311 -3.26 10.68 -17.39
C GLY A 311 -3.47 11.85 -18.34
N ALA A 312 -4.63 12.50 -18.23
CA ALA A 312 -5.08 13.69 -18.96
C ALA A 312 -4.01 14.34 -19.86
N GLY A 313 -4.02 13.99 -21.15
CA GLY A 313 -3.04 14.48 -22.13
C GLY A 313 -2.86 13.60 -23.36
N VAL A 314 -3.21 12.30 -23.30
CA VAL A 314 -3.15 11.40 -24.47
C VAL A 314 -4.20 11.78 -25.52
N GLY A 315 -5.40 12.19 -25.07
CA GLY A 315 -6.44 12.74 -25.94
C GLY A 315 -5.98 14.03 -26.62
N ASP A 316 -5.36 14.93 -25.87
CA ASP A 316 -4.83 16.19 -26.41
C ASP A 316 -3.67 15.94 -27.38
N LYS A 317 -2.80 14.97 -27.10
CA LYS A 317 -1.70 14.58 -28.00
C LYS A 317 -2.22 13.99 -29.31
N PHE A 318 -3.27 13.16 -29.27
CA PHE A 318 -3.95 12.66 -30.46
C PHE A 318 -4.58 13.81 -31.27
N ILE A 319 -5.26 14.74 -30.61
CA ILE A 319 -5.85 15.93 -31.25
C ILE A 319 -4.76 16.81 -31.88
N LEU A 320 -3.65 17.05 -31.17
CA LEU A 320 -2.52 17.85 -31.66
C LEU A 320 -1.80 17.17 -32.85
N ASP A 321 -1.62 15.85 -32.83
CA ASP A 321 -1.07 15.09 -33.96
C ASP A 321 -2.01 15.15 -35.19
N MET A 322 -3.33 15.10 -34.97
CA MET A 322 -4.32 15.21 -36.05
C MET A 322 -4.26 16.58 -36.73
N PHE A 323 -4.09 17.67 -35.98
CA PHE A 323 -3.86 19.01 -36.57
C PHE A 323 -2.50 19.13 -37.27
N GLY A 324 -1.49 18.38 -36.83
CA GLY A 324 -0.18 18.32 -37.49
C GLY A 324 -0.18 17.58 -38.83
N TRP A 325 -1.17 16.71 -39.11
CA TRP A 325 -1.33 16.02 -40.39
C TRP A 325 -2.14 16.80 -41.43
N ALA A 326 -2.81 17.88 -41.01
CA ALA A 326 -3.61 18.74 -41.87
C ALA A 326 -2.82 19.93 -42.46
N ALA A 327 -1.50 19.96 -42.24
CA ALA A 327 -0.55 20.95 -42.79
C ALA A 327 0.45 20.27 -43.73
#